data_AF-A0A951Q5L9-F1
#
_entry.id   AF-A0A951Q5L9-F1
#
_cell.length_a   1.000
_cell.length_b   1.000
_cell.length_c   1.000
_cell.angle_alpha   90.00
_cell.angle_beta   90.00
_cell.angle_gamma   90.00
#
_symmetry.space_group_name_H-M   'P 1'
#
loop_
_entity.id
_entity.type
_entity.pdbx_description
1 polymer ?
#
loop_
_entity_poly.entity_id
_entity_poly.type
_entity_poly.pdbx_seq_one_letter_code
_entity_poly.pdbx_strand_id
1 'polypeptide(L)'
;MPMRRSDRKDSNDDNAINHLRSRQKEPASPHELKQLLMTARAQRDEWQQKAKENEAATTQLVQVQQEIQTYQVKFTKLEEGVAQNYQLYIGEQQNHQQTLCLYNEEKGRVSELLSKYEEANSQKERYLALYNETKAELKYERRSKASIKGWETRRKAENERLKREIADMVVLLQESMSSKDEAVNNLYVVAERLDRIQSLVDSVEEETTNNPLGLVQKFKRIWLAIKEILSE
;
A
#
# COMPACT_ATOMS: atom_id res chain seq x y z
N MET A 1 34.70 108.86 38.26
CA MET A 1 35.40 108.19 37.14
C MET A 1 36.88 108.58 37.20
N PRO A 2 37.75 107.75 37.80
CA PRO A 2 39.17 108.07 37.90
C PRO A 2 39.90 107.74 36.59
N MET A 3 40.52 108.76 35.96
CA MET A 3 41.36 108.61 34.77
C MET A 3 42.61 107.78 35.07
N ARG A 4 42.95 106.86 34.16
CA ARG A 4 44.13 105.98 34.24
C ARG A 4 45.41 106.82 34.10
N ARG A 5 46.42 106.50 34.91
CA ARG A 5 47.75 107.15 34.92
C ARG A 5 48.54 107.01 33.61
N SER A 6 48.07 106.23 32.62
CA SER A 6 48.74 105.99 31.34
C SER A 6 48.59 107.13 30.31
N ASP A 7 47.74 108.12 30.56
CA ASP A 7 47.45 109.19 29.59
C ASP A 7 48.16 110.52 29.90
N ARG A 8 49.12 110.53 30.84
CA ARG A 8 50.02 111.67 31.04
C ARG A 8 51.14 111.61 30.00
N LYS A 9 50.90 112.20 28.83
CA LYS A 9 51.96 112.64 27.93
C LYS A 9 52.67 113.82 28.59
N ASP A 10 53.83 113.56 29.19
CA ASP A 10 54.73 114.62 29.61
C ASP A 10 55.36 115.25 28.35
N SER A 11 55.47 116.58 28.31
CA SER A 11 56.04 117.37 27.19
C SER A 11 57.51 117.09 26.87
N ASN A 12 58.09 116.04 27.46
CA ASN A 12 59.48 115.65 27.28
C ASN A 12 59.65 114.55 26.21
N ASP A 13 58.57 113.90 25.78
CA ASP A 13 58.64 112.85 24.74
C ASP A 13 58.83 113.41 23.32
N ASP A 14 58.36 114.63 23.04
CA ASP A 14 58.50 115.26 21.71
C ASP A 14 59.95 115.67 21.39
N ASN A 15 60.80 115.84 22.42
CA ASN A 15 62.20 116.20 22.24
C ASN A 15 63.10 115.02 21.83
N ALA A 16 62.65 113.77 22.02
CA ALA A 16 63.40 112.58 21.63
C ALA A 16 63.28 112.26 20.12
N ILE A 17 62.23 112.76 19.45
CA ILE A 17 61.94 112.47 18.04
C ILE A 17 62.70 113.43 17.10
N ASN A 18 62.90 114.70 17.51
CA ASN A 18 63.50 115.73 16.66
C ASN A 18 65.04 115.81 16.73
N HIS A 19 65.65 115.11 17.69
CA HIS A 19 67.09 114.96 17.79
C HIS A 19 67.47 113.48 17.88
N LEU A 20 67.49 112.78 16.74
CA LEU A 20 68.28 111.57 16.57
C LEU A 20 69.77 111.96 16.70
N ARG A 21 70.23 112.26 17.93
CA ARG A 21 71.66 112.17 18.23
C ARG A 21 72.01 110.75 17.89
N SER A 22 72.72 110.57 16.78
CA SER A 22 73.40 109.35 16.44
C SER A 22 74.36 109.05 17.59
N ARG A 23 73.87 108.37 18.63
CA ARG A 23 74.73 107.54 19.47
C ARG A 23 75.28 106.51 18.49
N GLN A 24 76.38 106.87 17.84
CA GLN A 24 77.29 105.87 17.30
C GLN A 24 77.54 104.96 18.49
N LYS A 25 76.96 103.76 18.44
CA LYS A 25 77.26 102.73 19.43
C LYS A 25 78.78 102.65 19.44
N GLU A 26 79.38 102.92 20.59
CA GLU A 26 80.80 102.70 20.78
C GLU A 26 81.12 101.29 20.28
N PRO A 27 82.22 101.11 19.53
CA PRO A 27 82.58 99.79 19.02
C PRO A 27 82.69 98.86 20.23
N ALA A 28 81.86 97.81 20.23
CA ALA A 28 81.77 96.85 21.31
C ALA A 28 83.18 96.42 21.73
N SER A 29 83.44 96.40 23.04
CA SER A 29 84.78 96.05 23.51
C SER A 29 85.14 94.65 23.00
N PRO A 30 86.43 94.35 22.76
CA PRO A 30 86.85 93.03 22.26
C PRO A 30 86.31 91.86 23.10
N HIS A 31 86.06 92.09 24.39
CA HIS A 31 85.48 91.12 25.31
C HIS A 31 83.97 90.87 25.08
N GLU A 32 83.19 91.94 24.87
CA GLU A 32 81.76 91.84 24.55
C GLU A 32 81.53 91.19 23.18
N LEU A 33 82.37 91.52 22.19
CA LEU A 33 82.37 90.85 20.88
C LEU A 33 82.61 89.35 21.03
N LYS A 34 83.56 88.94 21.88
CA LYS A 34 83.83 87.52 22.15
C LYS A 34 82.64 86.81 22.81
N GLN A 35 81.98 87.47 23.77
CA GLN A 35 80.81 86.94 24.45
C GLN A 35 79.60 86.82 23.51
N LEU A 36 79.37 87.83 22.65
CA LEU A 36 78.35 87.79 21.59
C LEU A 36 78.62 86.67 20.58
N LEU A 37 79.88 86.43 20.23
CA LEU A 37 80.25 85.36 19.31
C LEU A 37 80.03 83.97 19.94
N MET A 38 80.31 83.83 21.24
CA MET A 38 80.01 82.60 22.00
C MET A 38 78.50 82.35 22.09
N THR A 39 77.69 83.36 22.40
CA THR A 39 76.23 83.20 22.46
C THR A 39 75.62 82.94 21.09
N ALA A 40 76.09 83.62 20.04
CA ALA A 40 75.64 83.36 18.66
C ALA A 40 75.98 81.93 18.20
N ARG A 41 77.16 81.40 18.57
CA ARG A 41 77.52 80.00 18.31
C ARG A 41 76.63 79.03 19.07
N ALA A 42 76.39 79.27 20.36
CA ALA A 42 75.50 78.43 21.17
C ALA A 42 74.06 78.42 20.61
N GLN A 43 73.53 79.58 20.21
CA GLN A 43 72.22 79.69 19.57
C GLN A 43 72.19 78.96 18.23
N ARG A 44 73.22 79.11 17.39
CA ARG A 44 73.33 78.36 16.12
C ARG A 44 73.29 76.85 16.38
N ASP A 45 74.05 76.37 17.36
CA ASP A 45 74.14 74.94 17.67
C ASP A 45 72.79 74.42 18.23
N GLU A 46 72.11 75.18 19.09
CA GLU A 46 70.74 74.88 19.52
C GLU A 46 69.74 74.82 18.36
N TRP A 47 69.78 75.80 17.44
CA TRP A 47 68.90 75.80 16.27
C TRP A 47 69.20 74.63 15.33
N GLN A 48 70.47 74.28 15.17
CA GLN A 48 70.87 73.12 14.38
C GLN A 48 70.39 71.81 15.01
N GLN A 49 70.45 71.70 16.35
CA GLN A 49 69.93 70.54 17.07
C GLN A 49 68.39 70.45 16.95
N LYS A 50 67.68 71.55 17.14
CA LYS A 50 66.21 71.61 16.94
C LYS A 50 65.79 71.28 15.51
N ALA A 51 66.56 71.72 14.52
CA ALA A 51 66.30 71.37 13.13
C ALA A 51 66.40 69.86 12.89
N LYS A 52 67.43 69.20 13.45
CA LYS A 52 67.58 67.74 13.39
C LYS A 52 66.46 67.00 14.13
N GLU A 53 66.06 67.49 15.30
CA GLU A 53 64.95 66.90 16.07
C GLU A 53 63.62 67.03 15.34
N ASN A 54 63.35 68.17 14.72
CA ASN A 54 62.17 68.37 13.87
C ASN A 54 62.21 67.49 12.62
N GLU A 55 63.37 67.29 11.99
CA GLU A 55 63.53 66.38 10.85
C GLU A 55 63.25 64.92 11.27
N ALA A 56 63.75 64.49 12.44
CA ALA A 56 63.44 63.17 12.98
C ALA A 56 61.94 63.02 13.32
N ALA A 57 61.34 64.03 13.96
CA ALA A 57 59.92 64.02 14.33
C ALA A 57 58.99 64.02 13.10
N THR A 58 59.33 64.77 12.05
CA THR A 58 58.58 64.75 10.78
C THR A 58 58.68 63.39 10.08
N THR A 59 59.85 62.75 10.10
CA THR A 59 60.03 61.39 9.56
C THR A 59 59.16 60.37 10.32
N GLN A 60 59.14 60.45 11.66
CA GLN A 60 58.28 59.60 12.49
C GLN A 60 56.79 59.83 12.20
N LEU A 61 56.36 61.09 12.06
CA LEU A 61 54.98 61.44 11.71
C LEU A 61 54.56 60.85 10.36
N VAL A 62 55.44 60.94 9.35
CA VAL A 62 55.18 60.34 8.03
C VAL A 62 55.05 58.82 8.14
N GLN A 63 55.90 58.17 8.93
CA GLN A 63 55.82 56.71 9.16
C GLN A 63 54.51 56.32 9.83
N VAL A 64 54.11 57.00 10.91
CA VAL A 64 52.84 56.74 11.60
C VAL A 64 51.66 56.98 10.66
N GLN A 65 51.71 58.01 9.81
CA GLN A 65 50.66 58.29 8.85
C GLN A 65 50.52 57.16 7.81
N GLN A 66 51.64 56.61 7.31
CA GLN A 66 51.65 55.46 6.41
C GLN A 66 51.09 54.20 7.09
N GLU A 67 51.43 53.97 8.36
CA GLU A 67 50.89 52.85 9.14
C GLU A 67 49.37 52.97 9.31
N ILE A 68 48.86 54.14 9.65
CA ILE A 68 47.41 54.40 9.77
C ILE A 68 46.70 54.11 8.45
N GLN A 69 47.22 54.62 7.33
CA GLN A 69 46.66 54.34 6.00
C GLN A 69 46.65 52.84 5.69
N THR A 70 47.74 52.15 6.03
CA THR A 70 47.84 50.69 5.86
C THR A 70 46.79 49.95 6.68
N TYR A 71 46.57 50.35 7.93
CA TYR A 71 45.54 49.75 8.78
C TYR A 71 44.12 50.04 8.28
N GLN A 72 43.85 51.24 7.78
CA GLN A 72 42.55 51.58 7.19
C GLN A 72 42.21 50.68 5.98
N VAL A 73 43.18 50.44 5.09
CA VAL A 73 43.00 49.53 3.96
C VAL A 73 42.80 48.08 4.41
N LYS A 74 43.56 47.63 5.42
CA LYS A 74 43.35 46.28 5.98
C LYS A 74 41.99 46.13 6.63
N PHE A 75 41.52 47.15 7.34
CA PHE A 75 40.25 47.17 8.04
C PHE A 75 39.08 47.10 7.06
N THR A 76 39.07 47.95 6.02
CA THR A 76 38.05 47.93 4.97
C THR A 76 38.00 46.58 4.25
N LYS A 77 39.15 45.99 3.91
CA LYS A 77 39.20 44.64 3.32
C LYS A 77 38.63 43.55 4.25
N LEU A 78 38.86 43.68 5.56
CA LEU A 78 38.29 42.78 6.57
C LEU A 78 36.78 42.94 6.66
N GLU A 79 36.26 44.17 6.67
CA GLU A 79 34.82 44.44 6.67
C GLU A 79 34.12 43.84 5.43
N GLU A 80 34.72 44.03 4.25
CA GLU A 80 34.22 43.43 3.01
C GLU A 80 34.21 41.90 3.09
N GLY A 81 35.28 41.28 3.60
CA GLY A 81 35.38 39.84 3.78
C GLY A 81 34.34 39.30 4.77
N VAL A 82 34.09 40.00 5.87
CA VAL A 82 33.06 39.64 6.85
C VAL A 82 31.66 39.75 6.23
N ALA A 83 31.39 40.82 5.48
CA ALA A 83 30.10 41.00 4.81
C ALA A 83 29.83 39.89 3.78
N GLN A 84 30.83 39.52 2.97
CA GLN A 84 30.73 38.43 2.00
C GLN A 84 30.50 37.07 2.69
N ASN A 85 31.28 36.77 3.74
CA ASN A 85 31.13 35.52 4.49
C ASN A 85 29.75 35.41 5.14
N TYR A 86 29.22 36.52 5.66
CA TYR A 86 27.87 36.54 6.23
C TYR A 86 26.79 36.28 5.18
N GLN A 87 26.92 36.86 3.98
CA GLN A 87 26.00 36.56 2.87
C GLN A 87 26.05 35.10 2.44
N LEU A 88 27.24 34.51 2.36
CA LEU A 88 27.41 33.08 2.06
C LEU A 88 26.75 32.21 3.13
N TYR A 89 26.93 32.54 4.41
CA TYR A 89 26.30 31.82 5.52
C TYR A 89 24.77 31.84 5.43
N ILE A 90 24.17 33.01 5.14
CA ILE A 90 22.72 33.14 4.94
C ILE A 90 22.26 32.29 3.74
N GLY A 91 23.01 32.32 2.63
CA GLY A 91 22.70 31.53 1.44
C GLY A 91 22.72 30.02 1.71
N GLU A 92 23.74 29.54 2.42
CA GLU A 92 23.83 28.13 2.84
C GLU A 92 22.70 27.74 3.79
N GLN A 93 22.34 28.61 4.74
CA GLN A 93 21.23 28.37 5.63
C GLN A 93 19.90 28.21 4.87
N GLN A 94 19.64 29.08 3.89
CA GLN A 94 18.46 28.99 3.03
C GLN A 94 18.48 27.72 2.18
N ASN A 95 19.62 27.37 1.60
CA ASN A 95 19.79 26.16 0.80
C ASN A 95 19.54 24.88 1.62
N HIS A 96 20.03 24.84 2.86
CA HIS A 96 19.75 23.75 3.80
C HIS A 96 18.26 23.65 4.14
N GLN A 97 17.60 24.79 4.41
CA GLN A 97 16.15 24.80 4.65
C GLN A 97 15.37 24.27 3.45
N GLN A 98 15.72 24.71 2.24
CA GLN A 98 15.08 24.24 1.00
C GLN A 98 15.28 22.73 0.80
N THR A 99 16.49 22.24 1.04
CA THR A 99 16.82 20.80 0.93
C THR A 99 16.00 19.97 1.92
N LEU A 100 15.85 20.46 3.16
CA LEU A 100 15.01 19.79 4.18
C LEU A 100 13.53 19.77 3.78
N CYS A 101 13.02 20.84 3.19
CA CYS A 101 11.65 20.87 2.67
C CYS A 101 11.45 19.80 1.58
N LEU A 102 12.32 19.78 0.57
CA LEU A 102 12.25 18.79 -0.52
C LEU A 102 12.34 17.35 0.00
N TYR A 103 13.24 17.10 0.96
CA TYR A 103 13.36 15.78 1.58
C TYR A 103 12.06 15.34 2.27
N ASN A 104 11.39 16.25 2.99
CA ASN A 104 10.13 15.94 3.65
C ASN A 104 8.99 15.71 2.66
N GLU A 105 8.96 16.45 1.55
CA GLU A 105 8.00 16.22 0.47
C GLU A 105 8.19 14.84 -0.16
N GLU A 106 9.43 14.47 -0.50
CA GLU A 106 9.75 13.15 -1.05
C GLU A 106 9.43 12.03 -0.06
N LYS A 107 9.72 12.24 1.23
CA LYS A 107 9.32 11.30 2.29
C LYS A 107 7.80 11.10 2.32
N GLY A 108 7.02 12.18 2.16
CA GLY A 108 5.56 12.11 2.05
C GLY A 108 5.10 11.32 0.82
N ARG A 109 5.68 11.60 -0.35
CA ARG A 109 5.39 10.87 -1.61
C ARG A 109 5.67 9.38 -1.49
N VAL A 110 6.78 9.01 -0.88
CA VAL A 110 7.15 7.60 -0.64
C VAL A 110 6.13 6.93 0.28
N SER A 111 5.71 7.59 1.36
CA SER A 111 4.67 7.05 2.24
C SER A 111 3.34 6.85 1.52
N GLU A 112 2.91 7.79 0.68
CA GLU A 112 1.68 7.62 -0.13
C GLU A 112 1.79 6.47 -1.12
N LEU A 113 2.94 6.33 -1.78
CA LEU A 113 3.20 5.25 -2.74
C LEU A 113 3.19 3.89 -2.05
N LEU A 114 3.77 3.80 -0.84
CA LEU A 114 3.76 2.60 -0.02
C LEU A 114 2.32 2.18 0.31
N SER A 115 1.50 3.11 0.78
CA SER A 115 0.09 2.83 1.10
C SER A 115 -0.69 2.33 -0.13
N LYS A 116 -0.49 2.95 -1.29
CA LYS A 116 -1.10 2.50 -2.56
C LYS A 116 -0.64 1.10 -2.97
N TYR A 117 0.65 0.81 -2.77
CA TYR A 117 1.20 -0.52 -3.06
C TYR A 117 0.60 -1.59 -2.14
N GLU A 118 0.47 -1.32 -0.84
CA GLU A 118 -0.14 -2.22 0.13
C GLU A 118 -1.63 -2.48 -0.18
N GLU A 119 -2.37 -1.44 -0.56
CA GLU A 119 -3.75 -1.57 -1.00
C GLU A 119 -3.86 -2.45 -2.25
N ALA A 120 -3.07 -2.17 -3.29
CA ALA A 120 -3.05 -2.96 -4.51
C ALA A 120 -2.67 -4.43 -4.25
N ASN A 121 -1.71 -4.67 -3.34
CA ASN A 121 -1.34 -6.03 -2.95
C ASN A 121 -2.48 -6.75 -2.22
N SER A 122 -3.19 -6.05 -1.32
CA SER A 122 -4.37 -6.59 -0.63
C SER A 122 -5.50 -6.93 -1.61
N GLN A 123 -5.72 -6.09 -2.62
CA GLN A 123 -6.69 -6.36 -3.69
C GLN A 123 -6.28 -7.59 -4.50
N LYS A 124 -5.01 -7.71 -4.90
CA LYS A 124 -4.47 -8.89 -5.59
C LYS A 124 -4.70 -10.17 -4.76
N GLU A 125 -4.42 -10.14 -3.46
CA GLU A 125 -4.65 -11.29 -2.57
C GLU A 125 -6.13 -11.68 -2.51
N ARG A 126 -7.05 -10.70 -2.43
CA ARG A 126 -8.51 -10.97 -2.52
C ARG A 126 -8.89 -11.63 -3.85
N TYR A 127 -8.39 -11.13 -4.98
CA TYR A 127 -8.69 -11.73 -6.28
C TYR A 127 -8.15 -13.15 -6.40
N LEU A 128 -6.96 -13.43 -5.86
CA LEU A 128 -6.41 -14.78 -5.82
C LEU A 128 -7.26 -15.71 -4.96
N ALA A 129 -7.76 -15.25 -3.82
CA ALA A 129 -8.67 -16.02 -2.98
C ALA A 129 -9.97 -16.37 -3.72
N LEU A 130 -10.63 -15.37 -4.33
CA LEU A 130 -11.86 -15.56 -5.09
C LEU A 130 -11.67 -16.51 -6.29
N TYR A 131 -10.55 -16.38 -7.00
CA TYR A 131 -10.22 -17.27 -8.11
C TYR A 131 -10.04 -18.72 -7.64
N ASN A 132 -9.40 -18.94 -6.50
CA ASN A 132 -9.23 -20.28 -5.95
C ASN A 132 -10.56 -20.87 -5.45
N GLU A 133 -11.42 -20.05 -4.85
CA GLU A 133 -12.77 -20.43 -4.41
C GLU A 133 -13.63 -20.85 -5.61
N THR A 134 -13.76 -19.99 -6.62
CA THR A 134 -14.53 -20.31 -7.85
C THR A 134 -13.99 -21.55 -8.56
N LYS A 135 -12.67 -21.76 -8.58
CA LYS A 135 -12.05 -22.99 -9.10
C LYS A 135 -12.45 -24.23 -8.28
N ALA A 136 -12.54 -24.10 -6.96
CA ALA A 136 -12.97 -25.18 -6.07
C ALA A 136 -14.47 -25.49 -6.24
N GLU A 137 -15.32 -24.48 -6.32
CA GLU A 137 -16.75 -24.61 -6.60
C GLU A 137 -17.00 -25.32 -7.92
N LEU A 138 -16.32 -24.90 -8.99
CA LEU A 138 -16.44 -25.50 -10.31
C LEU A 138 -16.00 -26.97 -10.31
N LYS A 139 -14.97 -27.32 -9.53
CA LYS A 139 -14.56 -28.72 -9.33
C LYS A 139 -15.63 -29.52 -8.57
N TYR A 140 -16.26 -28.92 -7.56
CA TYR A 140 -17.36 -29.52 -6.81
C TYR A 140 -18.58 -29.75 -7.69
N GLU A 141 -19.01 -28.75 -8.46
CA GLU A 141 -20.12 -28.87 -9.41
C GLU A 141 -19.89 -29.97 -10.43
N ARG A 142 -18.68 -30.05 -11.02
CA ARG A 142 -18.34 -31.12 -11.98
C ARG A 142 -18.46 -32.50 -11.34
N ARG A 143 -18.02 -32.66 -10.09
CA ARG A 143 -18.18 -33.92 -9.34
C ARG A 143 -19.65 -34.23 -9.05
N SER A 144 -20.43 -33.23 -8.65
CA SER A 144 -21.86 -33.38 -8.37
C SER A 144 -22.64 -33.77 -9.63
N LYS A 145 -22.42 -33.08 -10.76
CA LYS A 145 -23.05 -33.41 -12.06
C LYS A 145 -22.68 -34.80 -12.53
N ALA A 146 -21.42 -35.22 -12.38
CA ALA A 146 -21.00 -36.58 -12.69
C ALA A 146 -21.67 -37.63 -11.78
N SER A 147 -21.81 -37.32 -10.48
CA SER A 147 -22.49 -38.18 -9.50
C SER A 147 -23.98 -38.35 -9.81
N ILE A 148 -24.69 -37.25 -10.08
CA ILE A 148 -26.11 -37.24 -10.45
C ILE A 148 -26.32 -38.07 -11.72
N LYS A 149 -25.52 -37.84 -12.77
CA LYS A 149 -25.60 -38.60 -14.01
C LYS A 149 -25.34 -40.11 -13.78
N GLY A 150 -24.38 -40.45 -12.91
CA GLY A 150 -24.10 -41.83 -12.54
C GLY A 150 -25.22 -42.49 -11.74
N TRP A 151 -25.90 -41.73 -10.86
CA TRP A 151 -27.07 -42.21 -10.13
C TRP A 151 -28.28 -42.42 -11.06
N GLU A 152 -28.55 -41.47 -11.96
CA GLU A 152 -29.60 -41.56 -12.98
C GLU A 152 -29.44 -42.81 -13.85
N THR A 153 -28.20 -43.08 -14.30
CA THR A 153 -27.89 -44.23 -15.15
C THR A 153 -28.08 -45.55 -14.40
N ARG A 154 -27.61 -45.64 -13.15
CA ARG A 154 -27.81 -46.84 -12.31
C ARG A 154 -29.29 -47.09 -12.01
N ARG A 155 -30.04 -46.05 -11.65
CA ARG A 155 -31.48 -46.13 -11.40
C ARG A 155 -32.25 -46.60 -12.63
N LYS A 156 -31.91 -46.10 -13.82
CA LYS A 156 -32.55 -46.51 -15.08
C LYS A 156 -32.26 -47.97 -15.40
N ALA A 157 -31.01 -48.43 -15.23
CA ALA A 157 -30.65 -49.82 -15.45
C ALA A 157 -31.38 -50.78 -14.49
N GLU A 158 -31.48 -50.41 -13.20
CA GLU A 158 -32.23 -51.21 -12.22
C GLU A 158 -33.72 -51.25 -12.53
N ASN A 159 -34.32 -50.12 -12.91
CA ASN A 159 -35.72 -50.09 -13.34
C ASN A 159 -35.97 -50.98 -14.57
N GLU A 160 -35.07 -51.01 -15.54
CA GLU A 160 -35.18 -51.92 -16.69
C GLU A 160 -35.01 -53.39 -16.28
N ARG A 161 -34.17 -53.71 -15.29
CA ARG A 161 -34.08 -55.06 -14.72
C ARG A 161 -35.39 -55.46 -14.05
N LEU A 162 -35.92 -54.61 -13.17
CA LEU A 162 -37.17 -54.84 -12.46
C LEU A 162 -38.35 -54.99 -13.42
N LYS A 163 -38.42 -54.21 -14.50
CA LYS A 163 -39.46 -54.37 -15.53
C LYS A 163 -39.41 -55.75 -16.20
N ARG A 164 -38.21 -56.27 -16.49
CA ARG A 164 -38.05 -57.63 -17.06
C ARG A 164 -38.48 -58.68 -16.05
N GLU A 165 -38.02 -58.60 -14.81
CA GLU A 165 -38.44 -59.53 -13.74
C GLU A 165 -39.96 -59.51 -13.54
N ILE A 166 -40.59 -58.34 -13.55
CA ILE A 166 -42.06 -58.23 -13.49
C ILE A 166 -42.71 -58.87 -14.70
N ALA A 167 -42.20 -58.64 -15.92
CA ALA A 167 -42.73 -59.25 -17.12
C ALA A 167 -42.64 -60.79 -17.07
N ASP A 168 -41.50 -61.33 -16.63
CA ASP A 168 -41.29 -62.77 -16.47
C ASP A 168 -42.25 -63.34 -15.42
N MET A 169 -42.42 -62.67 -14.28
CA MET A 169 -43.39 -63.06 -13.26
C MET A 169 -44.84 -63.03 -13.77
N VAL A 170 -45.19 -62.05 -14.62
CA VAL A 170 -46.52 -61.97 -15.24
C VAL A 170 -46.74 -63.15 -16.20
N VAL A 171 -45.74 -63.54 -16.99
CA VAL A 171 -45.83 -64.72 -17.86
C VAL A 171 -46.04 -65.98 -17.04
N LEU A 172 -45.24 -66.20 -15.98
CA LEU A 172 -45.40 -67.34 -15.07
C LEU A 172 -46.78 -67.38 -14.41
N LEU A 173 -47.30 -66.22 -14.00
CA LEU A 173 -48.66 -66.13 -13.44
C LEU A 173 -49.72 -66.47 -14.49
N GLN A 174 -49.58 -65.99 -15.72
CA GLN A 174 -50.50 -66.29 -16.81
C GLN A 174 -50.50 -67.78 -17.15
N GLU A 175 -49.32 -68.40 -17.28
CA GLU A 175 -49.19 -69.85 -17.48
C GLU A 175 -49.81 -70.65 -16.33
N SER A 176 -49.60 -70.23 -15.08
CA SER A 176 -50.20 -70.86 -13.91
C SER A 176 -51.73 -70.75 -13.91
N MET A 177 -52.28 -69.59 -14.30
CA MET A 177 -53.73 -69.40 -14.41
C MET A 177 -54.33 -70.22 -15.55
N SER A 178 -53.69 -70.26 -16.72
CA SER A 178 -54.13 -71.11 -17.83
C SER A 178 -54.12 -72.59 -17.46
N SER A 179 -53.08 -73.06 -16.76
CA SER A 179 -53.04 -74.44 -16.26
C SER A 179 -54.15 -74.72 -15.23
N LYS A 180 -54.49 -73.75 -14.37
CA LYS A 180 -55.64 -73.87 -13.46
C LYS A 180 -56.97 -73.94 -14.21
N ASP A 181 -57.17 -73.10 -15.21
CA ASP A 181 -58.39 -73.10 -16.03
C ASP A 181 -58.54 -74.44 -16.78
N GLU A 182 -57.44 -75.00 -17.31
CA GLU A 182 -57.42 -76.35 -17.89
C GLU A 182 -57.81 -77.43 -16.86
N ALA A 183 -57.25 -77.37 -15.65
CA ALA A 183 -57.58 -78.32 -14.58
C ALA A 183 -59.06 -78.22 -14.15
N VAL A 184 -59.60 -77.00 -14.06
CA VAL A 184 -61.02 -76.76 -13.76
C VAL A 184 -61.91 -77.30 -14.88
N ASN A 185 -61.58 -77.06 -16.14
CA ASN A 185 -62.32 -77.61 -17.28
C ASN A 185 -62.32 -79.15 -17.27
N ASN A 186 -61.17 -79.77 -16.97
CA ASN A 186 -61.08 -81.23 -16.83
C ASN A 186 -61.99 -81.75 -15.71
N LEU A 187 -62.10 -81.04 -14.58
CA LEU A 187 -63.02 -81.40 -13.50
C LEU A 187 -64.50 -81.27 -13.91
N TYR A 188 -64.86 -80.26 -14.71
CA TYR A 188 -66.21 -80.15 -15.27
C TYR A 188 -66.55 -81.34 -16.18
N VAL A 189 -65.63 -81.76 -17.05
CA VAL A 189 -65.81 -82.95 -17.90
C VAL A 189 -66.01 -84.21 -17.05
N VAL A 190 -65.25 -84.36 -15.96
CA VAL A 190 -65.45 -85.46 -15.01
C VAL A 190 -66.80 -85.37 -14.31
N ALA A 191 -67.24 -84.18 -13.89
CA ALA A 191 -68.54 -83.97 -13.28
C ALA A 191 -69.68 -84.35 -14.23
N GLU A 192 -69.65 -83.92 -15.50
CA GLU A 192 -70.64 -84.31 -16.51
C GLU A 192 -70.68 -85.83 -16.75
N ARG A 193 -69.52 -86.50 -16.71
CA ARG A 193 -69.45 -87.96 -16.79
C ARG A 193 -70.11 -88.62 -15.59
N LEU A 194 -69.86 -88.09 -14.39
CA LEU A 194 -70.48 -88.58 -13.16
C LEU A 194 -72.00 -88.36 -13.18
N ASP A 195 -72.49 -87.22 -13.66
CA ASP A 195 -73.93 -86.96 -13.80
C ASP A 195 -74.58 -87.89 -14.83
N ARG A 196 -73.90 -88.18 -15.94
CA ARG A 196 -74.35 -89.20 -16.92
C ARG A 196 -74.41 -90.60 -16.31
N ILE A 197 -73.43 -90.97 -15.48
CA ILE A 197 -73.45 -92.24 -14.75
C ILE A 197 -74.59 -92.25 -13.72
N GLN A 198 -74.77 -91.16 -12.97
CA GLN A 198 -75.79 -91.04 -11.96
C GLN A 198 -77.19 -91.13 -12.56
N SER A 199 -77.47 -90.42 -13.66
CA SER A 199 -78.75 -90.52 -14.36
C SER A 199 -79.03 -91.93 -14.91
N LEU A 200 -78.01 -92.64 -15.39
CA LEU A 200 -78.14 -94.06 -15.76
C LEU A 200 -78.47 -94.94 -14.54
N VAL A 201 -77.88 -94.66 -13.38
CA VAL A 201 -78.16 -95.37 -12.13
C VAL A 201 -79.56 -95.06 -11.61
N ASP A 202 -79.97 -93.79 -11.57
CA ASP A 202 -81.29 -93.34 -11.11
C ASP A 202 -82.41 -93.90 -12.02
N SER A 203 -82.15 -94.08 -13.32
CA SER A 203 -83.08 -94.74 -14.24
C SER A 203 -83.37 -96.22 -13.90
N VAL A 204 -82.58 -96.84 -13.02
CA VAL A 204 -82.84 -98.18 -12.46
C VAL A 204 -83.85 -98.12 -11.33
N GLU A 205 -83.86 -97.04 -10.55
CA GLU A 205 -84.73 -96.89 -9.38
C GLU A 205 -86.18 -96.51 -9.77
N GLU A 206 -86.39 -95.76 -10.86
CA GLU A 206 -87.73 -95.29 -11.24
C GLU A 206 -88.59 -96.33 -11.99
N GLU A 207 -88.00 -97.34 -12.64
CA GLU A 207 -88.75 -98.38 -13.38
C GLU A 207 -88.88 -99.69 -12.58
N THR A 208 -90.00 -99.86 -11.90
CA THR A 208 -90.37 -101.10 -11.19
C THR A 208 -90.75 -102.23 -12.17
N THR A 209 -89.74 -102.90 -12.76
CA THR A 209 -89.98 -104.14 -13.50
C THR A 209 -90.08 -105.32 -12.54
N ASN A 210 -91.29 -105.86 -12.34
CA ASN A 210 -91.59 -107.05 -11.52
C ASN A 210 -91.01 -108.38 -12.06
N ASN A 211 -89.93 -108.35 -12.85
CA ASN A 211 -89.30 -109.52 -13.46
C ASN A 211 -87.77 -109.54 -13.17
N PRO A 212 -87.26 -110.47 -12.35
CA PRO A 212 -85.87 -110.49 -11.92
C PRO A 212 -84.87 -110.71 -13.07
N LEU A 213 -85.27 -111.37 -14.16
CA LEU A 213 -84.40 -111.59 -15.32
C LEU A 213 -84.19 -110.32 -16.17
N GLY A 214 -85.19 -109.44 -16.23
CA GLY A 214 -85.12 -108.16 -16.94
C GLY A 214 -84.20 -107.17 -16.22
N LEU A 215 -84.21 -107.20 -14.88
CA LEU A 215 -83.34 -106.39 -14.04
C LEU A 215 -81.85 -106.69 -14.30
N VAL A 216 -81.47 -107.97 -14.37
CA VAL A 216 -80.08 -108.40 -14.60
C VAL A 216 -79.58 -107.98 -15.99
N GLN A 217 -80.43 -108.05 -17.02
CA GLN A 217 -80.07 -107.58 -18.36
C GLN A 217 -79.93 -106.05 -18.43
N LYS A 218 -80.76 -105.31 -17.70
CA LYS A 218 -80.67 -103.84 -17.58
C LYS A 218 -79.37 -103.43 -16.87
N PHE A 219 -79.02 -104.07 -15.76
CA PHE A 219 -77.73 -103.88 -15.09
C PHE A 219 -76.55 -104.17 -16.02
N LYS A 220 -76.62 -105.22 -16.84
CA LYS A 220 -75.57 -105.53 -17.81
C LYS A 220 -75.41 -104.43 -18.87
N ARG A 221 -76.50 -103.83 -19.36
CA ARG A 221 -76.46 -102.71 -20.32
C ARG A 221 -75.92 -101.43 -19.68
N ILE A 222 -76.39 -101.11 -18.47
CA ILE A 222 -75.91 -99.94 -17.72
C ILE A 222 -74.44 -100.08 -17.38
N TRP A 223 -73.99 -101.27 -16.97
CA TRP A 223 -72.58 -101.54 -16.73
C TRP A 223 -71.71 -101.33 -17.97
N LEU A 224 -72.19 -101.75 -19.15
CA LEU A 224 -71.48 -101.49 -20.41
C LEU A 224 -71.44 -100.00 -20.75
N ALA A 225 -72.54 -99.26 -20.55
CA ALA A 225 -72.61 -97.82 -20.78
C ALA A 225 -71.71 -97.02 -19.82
N ILE A 226 -71.67 -97.40 -18.53
CA ILE A 226 -70.73 -96.82 -17.55
C ILE A 226 -69.29 -97.08 -17.97
N LYS A 227 -68.98 -98.31 -18.43
CA LYS A 227 -67.64 -98.65 -18.90
C LYS A 227 -67.21 -97.81 -20.11
N GLU A 228 -68.15 -97.51 -21.01
CA GLU A 228 -67.93 -96.64 -22.17
C GLU A 228 -67.68 -95.20 -21.74
N ILE A 229 -68.51 -94.63 -20.85
CA ILE A 229 -68.35 -93.27 -20.30
C ILE A 229 -67.02 -93.11 -19.54
N LEU A 230 -66.57 -94.14 -18.82
CA LEU A 230 -65.27 -94.12 -18.12
C LEU A 230 -64.06 -94.27 -19.05
N SER A 231 -64.28 -94.68 -20.31
CA SER A 231 -63.22 -94.82 -21.31
C SER A 231 -63.08 -93.63 -22.25
N GLU A 232 -64.07 -92.72 -22.27
CA GLU A 232 -63.94 -91.36 -22.82
C GLU A 232 -62.84 -90.59 -22.09
#